data_AF-A0A8J2NP34-F1
#
_entry.id   AF-A0A8J2NP34-F1
#
_cell.length_a   1.000
_cell.length_b   1.000
_cell.length_c   1.000
_cell.angle_alpha   90.00
_cell.angle_beta   90.00
_cell.angle_gamma   90.00
#
_symmetry.space_group_name_H-M   'P 1'
#
loop_
_entity.id
_entity.type
_entity.pdbx_description
1 polymer ?
#
loop_
_entity_poly.entity_id
_entity_poly.type
_entity_poly.pdbx_seq_one_letter_code
_entity_poly.pdbx_strand_id
1 'polypeptide(L)'
;MSEDCGKPPLDIVSARYRTATSPLRRLPLVMSRHNTLHSRLGAEGVSVIYYRAVEVLKAFKLIEDSDDYDNDDYDVDISMWETKDCPETTAPTIMIYFKVFPTDREALHKATKQIADFARDSSDEPFCVDMIGQPLVWTVAYGPVRDRPDLLQCWDKMRVLVYERLEAHEATGGSMTSISLFYYGTKRIYGNNPVTIFLTVDFDSQEVGWPDVIEDIEKSLKENHLPALYIHIEHNVGFSSAPPSLLDPEGESSSNRIGRGYIEKAYNRTVNLGEAIGPANFVMREDWTEGYPGHGNLGCYVEVKTAAGSWEKYGLTNYHVVRGAFPGFNTTIVNNETILATPSAQSALLTADKDGLRPGSHESLYSMESPPRSLHDYTLRIAQRSLDSLNRSLQRLRDNPSIVPDPEETYARVDGYKVELIQEVEKKKDFFYFYHSVMGEIFAASGFNKRTPEKGRLDLALIKVDECRAGTNILPDRLAWESALKYTWTSPYFMYLPPGRQLQPQQPSISLEHESQKQCEEGYTYGTTTDPACGQFHPFKTDIKIKDDQHIGHDPVSSEYLFQMRKQGRDEPFAGSIVFDKRGCVLGLLSRGLQPQNAGDFHVYVTPIEHVFRHIKESSNGKIVDIRVAQDQSS
;
A
#
# COMPACT_ATOMS: atom_id res chain seq x y z
N MET A 1 -2.21 -60.20 10.45
CA MET A 1 -1.54 -59.07 11.10
C MET A 1 -1.42 -57.98 10.06
N SER A 2 -2.42 -57.10 10.00
CA SER A 2 -2.37 -55.90 9.17
C SER A 2 -1.44 -54.92 9.85
N GLU A 3 -0.40 -54.49 9.14
CA GLU A 3 0.42 -53.37 9.57
C GLU A 3 -0.49 -52.15 9.75
N ASP A 4 -0.52 -51.67 10.99
CA ASP A 4 -1.10 -50.38 11.34
C ASP A 4 -0.27 -49.32 10.61
N CYS A 5 -0.76 -48.87 9.45
CA CYS A 5 -0.16 -47.78 8.69
C CYS A 5 -0.45 -46.50 9.48
N GLY A 6 0.33 -46.28 10.54
CA GLY A 6 0.14 -45.18 11.47
C GLY A 6 0.13 -43.85 10.74
N LYS A 7 -0.90 -43.04 10.99
CA LYS A 7 -0.99 -41.66 10.48
C LYS A 7 0.33 -40.92 10.80
N PRO A 8 0.90 -40.15 9.86
CA PRO A 8 2.19 -39.50 10.07
C PRO A 8 2.16 -38.61 11.33
N PRO A 9 3.27 -38.54 12.08
CA PRO A 9 3.34 -37.74 13.30
C PRO A 9 3.07 -36.27 12.97
N LEU A 10 2.28 -35.61 13.84
CA LEU A 10 2.14 -34.16 13.79
C LEU A 10 3.44 -33.52 14.26
N ASP A 11 3.94 -32.60 13.46
CA ASP A 11 5.01 -31.70 13.83
C ASP A 11 4.43 -30.36 14.28
N ILE A 12 4.96 -29.81 15.38
CA ILE A 12 4.49 -28.56 16.00
C ILE A 12 5.65 -27.58 16.02
N VAL A 13 5.40 -26.38 15.51
CA VAL A 13 6.37 -25.30 15.42
C VAL A 13 5.95 -24.13 16.28
N SER A 14 6.92 -23.37 16.79
CA SER A 14 6.68 -22.19 17.65
C SER A 14 7.52 -21.01 17.18
N ALA A 15 6.91 -19.84 17.25
CA ALA A 15 7.51 -18.53 17.05
C ALA A 15 7.24 -17.65 18.28
N ARG A 16 7.56 -16.34 18.23
CA ARG A 16 7.50 -15.46 19.41
C ARG A 16 6.10 -15.32 20.02
N TYR A 17 5.07 -15.18 19.18
CA TYR A 17 3.67 -14.99 19.59
C TYR A 17 2.74 -16.01 18.93
N ARG A 18 3.28 -17.18 18.57
CA ARG A 18 2.53 -18.16 17.79
C ARG A 18 3.04 -19.58 18.00
N THR A 19 2.15 -20.55 18.12
CA THR A 19 2.47 -21.98 18.13
C THR A 19 1.44 -22.72 17.31
N ALA A 20 1.88 -23.48 16.31
CA ALA A 20 0.97 -24.10 15.35
C ALA A 20 1.45 -25.48 14.86
N THR A 21 0.53 -26.22 14.24
CA THR A 21 0.86 -27.40 13.43
C THR A 21 1.70 -27.01 12.21
N SER A 22 2.73 -27.79 11.91
CA SER A 22 3.61 -27.60 10.75
C SER A 22 2.90 -27.93 9.43
N PRO A 23 3.14 -27.18 8.33
CA PRO A 23 3.97 -25.97 8.27
C PRO A 23 3.26 -24.72 8.80
N LEU A 24 4.04 -23.77 9.33
CA LEU A 24 3.50 -22.47 9.77
C LEU A 24 3.02 -21.66 8.56
N ARG A 25 1.70 -21.47 8.44
CA ARG A 25 1.12 -20.68 7.35
C ARG A 25 1.39 -19.19 7.57
N ARG A 26 1.72 -18.48 6.48
CA ARG A 26 2.07 -17.05 6.51
C ARG A 26 0.87 -16.19 6.91
N LEU A 27 1.12 -15.11 7.65
CA LEU A 27 0.09 -14.14 8.03
C LEU A 27 0.01 -13.00 6.99
N PRO A 28 -1.18 -12.39 6.77
CA PRO A 28 -2.43 -12.64 7.48
C PRO A 28 -3.20 -13.84 6.93
N LEU A 29 -3.83 -14.60 7.83
CA LEU A 29 -4.83 -15.60 7.48
C LEU A 29 -6.20 -14.92 7.33
N VAL A 30 -7.03 -15.41 6.40
CA VAL A 30 -8.40 -14.95 6.19
C VAL A 30 -9.36 -16.13 6.15
N MET A 31 -10.60 -15.91 6.59
CA MET A 31 -11.64 -16.93 6.48
C MET A 31 -12.00 -17.19 5.01
N SER A 32 -12.04 -18.46 4.62
CA SER A 32 -12.39 -18.85 3.25
C SER A 32 -13.85 -18.55 2.94
N ARG A 33 -14.10 -17.88 1.81
CA ARG A 33 -15.45 -17.45 1.41
C ARG A 33 -16.28 -18.54 0.73
N HIS A 34 -15.61 -19.56 0.19
CA HIS A 34 -16.21 -20.56 -0.69
C HIS A 34 -16.42 -21.91 -0.01
N ASN A 35 -15.74 -22.16 1.11
CA ASN A 35 -15.80 -23.41 1.85
C ASN A 35 -16.20 -23.14 3.31
N THR A 36 -17.37 -23.60 3.73
CA THR A 36 -17.78 -23.51 5.13
C THR A 36 -17.53 -24.83 5.85
N LEU A 37 -16.85 -24.78 6.99
CA LEU A 37 -16.63 -25.97 7.81
C LEU A 37 -17.95 -26.49 8.41
N HIS A 38 -18.88 -25.58 8.70
CA HIS A 38 -20.22 -25.91 9.22
C HIS A 38 -21.02 -26.84 8.30
N SER A 39 -20.90 -26.72 6.97
CA SER A 39 -21.59 -27.61 6.04
C SER A 39 -21.01 -29.02 6.02
N ARG A 40 -19.80 -29.23 6.55
CA ARG A 40 -19.09 -30.53 6.56
C ARG A 40 -19.24 -31.26 7.90
N LEU A 41 -19.09 -30.55 9.02
CA LEU A 41 -19.08 -31.15 10.36
C LEU A 41 -20.38 -30.94 11.16
N GLY A 42 -21.25 -30.04 10.71
CA GLY A 42 -22.42 -29.62 11.49
C GLY A 42 -22.07 -28.78 12.72
N ALA A 43 -23.07 -28.18 13.35
CA ALA A 43 -22.86 -27.31 14.52
C ALA A 43 -22.40 -28.09 15.77
N GLU A 44 -22.89 -29.32 15.95
CA GLU A 44 -22.52 -30.18 17.08
C GLU A 44 -21.05 -30.61 17.01
N GLY A 45 -20.55 -30.98 15.83
CA GLY A 45 -19.14 -31.38 15.65
C GLY A 45 -18.17 -30.24 15.97
N VAL A 46 -18.48 -29.02 15.52
CA VAL A 46 -17.71 -27.82 15.85
C VAL A 46 -17.73 -27.54 17.36
N SER A 47 -18.88 -27.70 18.01
CA SER A 47 -19.02 -27.47 19.46
C SER A 47 -18.19 -28.46 20.27
N VAL A 48 -18.15 -29.74 19.90
CA VAL A 48 -17.34 -30.76 20.58
C VAL A 48 -15.84 -30.44 20.49
N ILE A 49 -15.38 -30.00 19.32
CA ILE A 49 -13.98 -29.61 19.12
C ILE A 49 -13.64 -28.39 19.98
N TYR A 50 -14.54 -27.39 20.02
CA TYR A 50 -14.38 -26.20 20.85
C TYR A 50 -14.20 -26.55 22.33
N TYR A 51 -15.12 -27.30 22.92
CA TYR A 51 -15.06 -27.62 24.35
C TYR A 51 -13.82 -28.44 24.72
N ARG A 52 -13.43 -29.41 23.88
CA ARG A 52 -12.21 -30.19 24.08
C ARG A 52 -10.94 -29.34 23.98
N ALA A 53 -10.88 -28.40 23.03
CA ALA A 53 -9.76 -27.48 22.93
C ALA A 53 -9.61 -26.67 24.24
N VAL A 54 -10.73 -26.14 24.75
CA VAL A 54 -10.75 -25.40 26.03
C VAL A 54 -10.30 -26.28 27.21
N GLU A 55 -10.77 -27.53 27.30
CA GLU A 55 -10.32 -28.47 28.34
C GLU A 55 -8.80 -28.71 28.30
N VAL A 56 -8.23 -28.86 27.10
CA VAL A 56 -6.78 -29.01 26.93
C VAL A 56 -6.05 -27.75 27.37
N LEU A 57 -6.51 -26.57 26.97
CA LEU A 57 -5.91 -25.29 27.38
C LEU A 57 -5.90 -25.13 28.91
N LYS A 58 -6.99 -25.50 29.58
CA LYS A 58 -7.09 -25.50 31.06
C LYS A 58 -6.13 -26.52 31.69
N ALA A 59 -6.06 -27.73 31.16
CA ALA A 59 -5.21 -28.80 31.68
C ALA A 59 -3.71 -28.42 31.65
N PHE A 60 -3.29 -27.68 30.62
CA PHE A 60 -1.93 -27.14 30.51
C PHE A 60 -1.74 -25.77 31.18
N LYS A 61 -2.76 -25.25 31.87
CA LYS A 61 -2.74 -23.93 32.55
C LYS A 61 -2.40 -22.76 31.62
N LEU A 62 -2.82 -22.86 30.36
CA LEU A 62 -2.68 -21.79 29.37
C LEU A 62 -3.79 -20.75 29.49
N ILE A 63 -4.92 -21.13 30.09
CA ILE A 63 -6.05 -20.26 30.42
C ILE A 63 -6.48 -20.53 31.87
N GLU A 64 -7.14 -19.55 32.50
CA GLU A 64 -7.65 -19.69 33.85
C GLU A 64 -8.84 -20.64 33.92
N ASP A 65 -8.98 -21.33 35.05
CA ASP A 65 -10.13 -22.19 35.33
C ASP A 65 -11.26 -21.33 35.92
N SER A 66 -11.85 -20.48 35.07
CA SER A 66 -13.01 -19.66 35.42
C SER A 66 -14.24 -20.17 34.67
N ASP A 67 -15.38 -20.30 35.37
CA ASP A 67 -16.70 -20.55 34.77
C ASP A 67 -17.39 -19.25 34.30
N ASP A 68 -16.67 -18.12 34.35
CA ASP A 68 -17.19 -16.83 33.91
C ASP A 68 -17.16 -16.78 32.38
N TYR A 69 -18.35 -16.82 31.78
CA TYR A 69 -18.55 -16.82 30.33
C TYR A 69 -18.11 -15.50 29.63
N ASP A 70 -17.76 -14.47 30.41
CA ASP A 70 -17.31 -13.14 29.94
C ASP A 70 -15.77 -12.96 30.01
N ASN A 71 -14.99 -14.04 30.11
CA ASN A 71 -13.53 -13.94 30.16
C ASN A 71 -12.93 -13.64 28.77
N ASP A 72 -12.79 -12.35 28.44
CA ASP A 72 -12.22 -11.78 27.19
C ASP A 72 -10.72 -12.08 26.95
N ASP A 73 -10.10 -13.00 27.70
CA ASP A 73 -8.65 -13.23 27.65
C ASP A 73 -8.21 -14.19 26.54
N TYR A 74 -9.14 -15.00 26.01
CA TYR A 74 -8.91 -15.84 24.83
C TYR A 74 -10.18 -15.99 23.98
N ASP A 75 -10.00 -16.41 22.72
CA ASP A 75 -11.11 -16.78 21.82
C ASP A 75 -10.72 -18.00 20.98
N VAL A 76 -11.68 -18.85 20.63
CA VAL A 76 -11.45 -20.05 19.81
C VAL A 76 -12.40 -20.02 18.62
N ASP A 77 -11.84 -19.82 17.42
CA ASP A 77 -12.56 -19.91 16.16
C ASP A 77 -12.19 -21.19 15.41
N ILE A 78 -13.19 -21.88 14.90
CA ILE A 78 -13.05 -23.14 14.18
C ILE A 78 -13.71 -22.99 12.81
N SER A 79 -12.87 -22.69 11.81
CA SER A 79 -13.32 -22.29 10.48
C SER A 79 -12.36 -22.77 9.40
N MET A 80 -12.75 -22.59 8.14
CA MET A 80 -11.82 -22.76 7.01
C MET A 80 -10.99 -21.48 6.88
N TRP A 81 -9.68 -21.60 7.02
CA TRP A 81 -8.75 -20.48 6.92
C TRP A 81 -7.76 -20.70 5.78
N GLU A 82 -7.44 -19.63 5.07
CA GLU A 82 -6.47 -19.61 3.98
C GLU A 82 -5.50 -18.44 4.18
N THR A 83 -4.28 -18.58 3.68
CA THR A 83 -3.36 -17.44 3.55
C THR A 83 -3.99 -16.47 2.56
N LYS A 84 -4.00 -15.19 2.91
CA LYS A 84 -4.55 -14.16 2.03
C LYS A 84 -3.89 -14.25 0.65
N ASP A 85 -4.73 -14.18 -0.39
CA ASP A 85 -4.34 -14.26 -1.80
C ASP A 85 -3.75 -15.63 -2.25
N CYS A 86 -3.82 -16.68 -1.41
CA CYS A 86 -3.39 -18.05 -1.73
C CYS A 86 -4.47 -19.09 -1.35
N PRO A 87 -5.59 -19.18 -2.09
CA PRO A 87 -6.72 -20.05 -1.75
C PRO A 87 -6.37 -21.55 -1.71
N GLU A 88 -5.31 -21.98 -2.39
CA GLU A 88 -4.78 -23.34 -2.33
C GLU A 88 -4.28 -23.75 -0.94
N THR A 89 -4.03 -22.78 -0.05
CA THR A 89 -3.63 -23.01 1.35
C THR A 89 -4.81 -23.20 2.31
N THR A 90 -6.05 -23.25 1.78
CA THR A 90 -7.27 -23.44 2.56
C THR A 90 -7.22 -24.74 3.37
N ALA A 91 -7.38 -24.63 4.69
CA ALA A 91 -7.46 -25.79 5.57
C ALA A 91 -8.43 -25.56 6.74
N PRO A 92 -9.11 -26.62 7.24
CA PRO A 92 -9.84 -26.54 8.49
C PRO A 92 -8.87 -26.20 9.62
N THR A 93 -9.18 -25.13 10.36
CA THR A 93 -8.25 -24.58 11.35
C THR A 93 -8.96 -24.28 12.66
N ILE A 94 -8.37 -24.71 13.76
CA ILE A 94 -8.70 -24.30 15.13
C ILE A 94 -7.76 -23.14 15.48
N MET A 95 -8.27 -21.93 15.35
CA MET A 95 -7.57 -20.69 15.67
C MET A 95 -7.85 -20.31 17.12
N ILE A 96 -6.82 -20.19 17.94
CA ILE A 96 -6.92 -19.86 19.36
C ILE A 96 -6.20 -18.54 19.58
N TYR A 97 -6.96 -17.50 19.84
CA TYR A 97 -6.45 -16.15 20.07
C TYR A 97 -6.19 -15.94 21.56
N PHE A 98 -5.04 -15.37 21.90
CA PHE A 98 -4.70 -14.95 23.25
C PHE A 98 -4.52 -13.44 23.33
N LYS A 99 -5.18 -12.81 24.29
CA LYS A 99 -4.94 -11.40 24.63
C LYS A 99 -3.56 -11.21 25.25
N VAL A 100 -3.17 -12.12 26.15
CA VAL A 100 -1.79 -12.21 26.66
C VAL A 100 -1.24 -13.57 26.25
N PHE A 101 -0.28 -13.58 25.31
CA PHE A 101 0.27 -14.82 24.80
C PHE A 101 1.06 -15.57 25.90
N PRO A 102 0.79 -16.86 26.15
CA PRO A 102 1.49 -17.63 27.18
C PRO A 102 3.00 -17.71 26.94
N THR A 103 3.79 -17.69 28.01
CA THR A 103 5.27 -17.78 27.92
C THR A 103 5.79 -19.20 28.05
N ASP A 104 4.98 -20.14 28.55
CA ASP A 104 5.37 -21.55 28.68
C ASP A 104 5.29 -22.26 27.32
N ARG A 105 6.42 -22.25 26.60
CA ARG A 105 6.54 -22.87 25.27
C ARG A 105 6.33 -24.38 25.28
N GLU A 106 6.69 -25.07 26.35
CA GLU A 106 6.51 -26.53 26.44
C GLU A 106 5.02 -26.88 26.60
N ALA A 107 4.32 -26.13 27.45
CA ALA A 107 2.88 -26.26 27.61
C ALA A 107 2.13 -25.94 26.31
N LEU A 108 2.49 -24.84 25.63
CA LEU A 108 1.94 -24.49 24.31
C LEU A 108 2.12 -25.63 23.30
N HIS A 109 3.36 -26.12 23.14
CA HIS A 109 3.67 -27.19 22.20
C HIS A 109 2.86 -28.47 22.47
N LYS A 110 2.79 -28.91 23.73
CA LYS A 110 2.03 -30.10 24.12
C LYS A 110 0.53 -29.92 23.93
N ALA A 111 -0.01 -28.75 24.28
CA ALA A 111 -1.41 -28.43 24.09
C ALA A 111 -1.79 -28.41 22.61
N THR A 112 -1.02 -27.72 21.76
CA THR A 112 -1.26 -27.69 20.30
C THR A 112 -1.26 -29.09 19.71
N LYS A 113 -0.29 -29.94 20.11
CA LYS A 113 -0.23 -31.33 19.67
C LYS A 113 -1.46 -32.12 20.09
N GLN A 114 -1.84 -32.05 21.36
CA GLN A 114 -3.00 -32.78 21.87
C GLN A 114 -4.31 -32.32 21.22
N ILE A 115 -4.45 -31.01 20.93
CA ILE A 115 -5.61 -30.47 20.22
C ILE A 115 -5.67 -31.02 18.79
N ALA A 116 -4.54 -30.99 18.09
CA ALA A 116 -4.46 -31.45 16.71
C ALA A 116 -4.67 -32.98 16.60
N ASP A 117 -4.18 -33.77 17.56
CA ASP A 117 -4.41 -35.22 17.62
C ASP A 117 -5.90 -35.55 17.76
N PHE A 118 -6.64 -34.93 18.69
CA PHE A 118 -8.07 -35.25 18.84
C PHE A 118 -8.91 -34.70 17.68
N ALA A 119 -8.54 -33.55 17.10
CA ALA A 119 -9.25 -32.99 15.95
C ALA A 119 -9.18 -33.94 14.75
N ARG A 120 -8.02 -34.57 14.56
CA ARG A 120 -7.77 -35.66 13.59
C ARG A 120 -8.53 -36.95 13.90
N ASP A 121 -8.88 -37.21 15.16
CA ASP A 121 -9.74 -38.34 15.52
C ASP A 121 -11.23 -38.04 15.31
N SER A 122 -11.59 -36.75 15.28
CA SER A 122 -12.97 -36.28 15.15
C SER A 122 -13.38 -36.05 13.69
N SER A 123 -12.42 -36.04 12.76
CA SER A 123 -12.64 -35.87 11.32
C SER A 123 -11.54 -36.57 10.53
N ASP A 124 -11.87 -37.07 9.33
CA ASP A 124 -10.87 -37.57 8.38
C ASP A 124 -10.06 -36.43 7.73
N GLU A 125 -10.43 -35.17 7.94
CA GLU A 125 -9.69 -34.00 7.45
C GLU A 125 -8.55 -33.62 8.41
N PRO A 126 -7.35 -33.28 7.91
CA PRO A 126 -6.24 -32.81 8.74
C PRO A 126 -6.50 -31.37 9.22
N PHE A 127 -6.86 -31.23 10.50
CA PHE A 127 -6.98 -29.92 11.13
C PHE A 127 -5.62 -29.28 11.38
N CYS A 128 -5.54 -27.99 11.05
CA CYS A 128 -4.49 -27.12 11.56
C CYS A 128 -4.90 -26.58 12.94
N VAL A 129 -3.94 -26.48 13.86
CA VAL A 129 -4.14 -25.77 15.13
C VAL A 129 -3.18 -24.61 15.15
N ASP A 130 -3.66 -23.42 15.50
CA ASP A 130 -2.89 -22.19 15.46
C ASP A 130 -3.22 -21.35 16.70
N MET A 131 -2.30 -21.35 17.67
CA MET A 131 -2.36 -20.53 18.87
C MET A 131 -1.61 -19.23 18.60
N ILE A 132 -2.29 -18.09 18.69
CA ILE A 132 -1.74 -16.81 18.23
C ILE A 132 -2.01 -15.67 19.22
N GLY A 133 -1.01 -14.81 19.40
CA GLY A 133 -1.07 -13.66 20.29
C GLY A 133 -1.67 -12.40 19.65
N GLN A 134 -2.28 -11.57 20.51
CA GLN A 134 -2.86 -10.27 20.19
C GLN A 134 -2.08 -9.40 19.18
N PRO A 135 -0.73 -9.26 19.29
CA PRO A 135 0.03 -8.37 18.41
C PRO A 135 -0.03 -8.74 16.92
N LEU A 136 -0.36 -10.01 16.59
CA LEU A 136 -0.37 -10.51 15.22
C LEU A 136 -1.75 -10.45 14.55
N VAL A 137 -2.83 -10.25 15.32
CA VAL A 137 -4.21 -10.40 14.82
C VAL A 137 -5.12 -9.21 15.12
N TRP A 138 -4.85 -8.45 16.18
CA TRP A 138 -5.72 -7.34 16.56
C TRP A 138 -5.27 -6.05 15.90
N THR A 139 -6.18 -5.08 15.86
CA THR A 139 -5.89 -3.75 15.34
C THR A 139 -4.72 -3.12 16.08
N VAL A 140 -3.70 -2.71 15.34
CA VAL A 140 -2.53 -2.02 15.88
C VAL A 140 -2.66 -0.52 15.66
N ALA A 141 -2.21 0.25 16.65
CA ALA A 141 -2.00 1.68 16.51
C ALA A 141 -0.49 1.95 16.54
N TYR A 142 -0.04 2.74 15.57
CA TYR A 142 1.34 3.19 15.51
C TYR A 142 1.43 4.71 15.32
N GLY A 143 2.58 5.29 15.67
CA GLY A 143 2.78 6.73 15.60
C GLY A 143 4.23 7.18 15.73
N PRO A 144 4.51 8.46 15.45
CA PRO A 144 5.85 9.01 15.47
C PRO A 144 6.40 9.11 16.90
N VAL A 145 7.67 8.78 17.06
CA VAL A 145 8.41 8.97 18.32
C VAL A 145 9.00 10.39 18.30
N ARG A 146 8.46 11.33 19.09
CA ARG A 146 8.90 12.75 19.07
C ARG A 146 9.64 13.18 20.33
N ASP A 147 9.38 12.49 21.42
CA ASP A 147 9.82 12.80 22.77
C ASP A 147 11.14 12.10 23.15
N ARG A 148 11.83 11.50 22.17
CA ARG A 148 13.09 10.76 22.34
C ARG A 148 14.21 11.29 21.43
N PRO A 149 14.70 12.52 21.69
CA PRO A 149 15.81 13.10 20.91
C PRO A 149 17.12 12.31 21.08
N ASP A 150 17.27 11.57 22.18
CA ASP A 150 18.38 10.64 22.40
C ASP A 150 18.46 9.54 21.34
N LEU A 151 17.30 9.04 20.90
CA LEU A 151 17.24 8.02 19.86
C LEU A 151 17.64 8.58 18.49
N LEU A 152 17.36 9.86 18.21
CA LEU A 152 17.71 10.47 16.93
C LEU A 152 19.22 10.49 16.69
N GLN A 153 20.01 10.66 17.75
CA GLN A 153 21.47 10.70 17.68
C GLN A 153 22.10 9.34 17.37
N CYS A 154 21.43 8.24 17.73
CA CYS A 154 21.96 6.88 17.56
C CYS A 154 21.20 6.04 16.53
N TRP A 155 20.08 6.53 15.97
CA TRP A 155 19.22 5.77 15.07
C TRP A 155 19.95 5.25 13.84
N ASP A 156 20.78 6.07 13.20
CA ASP A 156 21.57 5.63 12.04
C ASP A 156 22.52 4.47 12.36
N LYS A 157 23.09 4.44 13.56
CA LYS A 157 23.90 3.31 14.02
C LYS A 157 23.04 2.09 14.33
N MET A 158 21.88 2.28 14.95
CA MET A 158 20.95 1.20 15.30
C MET A 158 20.43 0.47 14.05
N ARG A 159 19.95 1.21 13.05
CA ARG A 159 19.37 0.63 11.84
C ARG A 159 20.40 -0.15 11.00
N VAL A 160 21.66 0.32 10.93
CA VAL A 160 22.77 -0.42 10.29
C VAL A 160 23.02 -1.73 11.02
N LEU A 161 23.13 -1.70 12.36
CA LEU A 161 23.38 -2.90 13.15
C LEU A 161 22.23 -3.92 13.03
N VAL A 162 20.99 -3.44 13.08
CA VAL A 162 19.79 -4.27 12.91
C VAL A 162 19.78 -4.92 11.52
N TYR A 163 20.10 -4.16 10.47
CA TYR A 163 20.22 -4.68 9.11
C TYR A 163 21.28 -5.78 9.01
N GLU A 164 22.49 -5.55 9.55
CA GLU A 164 23.55 -6.56 9.57
C GLU A 164 23.14 -7.85 10.29
N ARG A 165 22.36 -7.74 11.37
CA ARG A 165 21.84 -8.93 12.07
C ARG A 165 20.77 -9.65 11.26
N LEU A 166 19.85 -8.92 10.62
CA LEU A 166 18.85 -9.53 9.73
C LEU A 166 19.51 -10.32 8.59
N GLU A 167 20.56 -9.78 7.98
CA GLU A 167 21.28 -10.42 6.88
C GLU A 167 22.14 -11.63 7.33
N ALA A 168 22.52 -11.70 8.61
CA ALA A 168 23.38 -12.76 9.14
C ALA A 168 22.65 -14.09 9.41
N HIS A 169 21.32 -14.08 9.50
CA HIS A 169 20.52 -15.25 9.85
C HIS A 169 19.79 -15.81 8.63
N GLU A 170 19.82 -17.14 8.45
CA GLU A 170 19.15 -17.82 7.32
C GLU A 170 17.64 -17.51 7.27
N ALA A 171 17.00 -17.31 8.42
CA ALA A 171 15.57 -17.03 8.52
C ALA A 171 15.16 -15.67 7.93
N THR A 172 16.07 -14.70 7.84
CA THR A 172 15.78 -13.30 7.43
C THR A 172 16.72 -12.76 6.36
N GLY A 173 17.80 -13.48 6.02
CA GLY A 173 18.81 -13.05 5.06
C GLY A 173 18.23 -12.80 3.68
N GLY A 174 18.46 -11.61 3.13
CA GLY A 174 17.92 -11.17 1.85
C GLY A 174 16.43 -10.75 1.86
N SER A 175 15.68 -11.04 2.93
CA SER A 175 14.23 -10.84 3.01
C SER A 175 13.80 -9.49 3.59
N MET A 176 14.70 -8.68 4.15
CA MET A 176 14.33 -7.38 4.74
C MET A 176 13.64 -6.47 3.71
N THR A 177 12.48 -5.91 4.10
CA THR A 177 11.74 -4.92 3.30
C THR A 177 11.66 -3.55 3.96
N SER A 178 11.63 -3.46 5.29
CA SER A 178 11.65 -2.19 6.03
C SER A 178 12.28 -2.31 7.43
N ILE A 179 12.97 -1.25 7.86
CA ILE A 179 13.43 -1.01 9.23
C ILE A 179 12.98 0.39 9.67
N SER A 180 11.98 0.45 10.54
CA SER A 180 11.34 1.67 11.04
C SER A 180 11.37 1.79 12.56
N LEU A 181 11.07 2.98 13.08
CA LEU A 181 10.95 3.23 14.52
C LEU A 181 9.62 3.92 14.86
N PHE A 182 8.78 3.27 15.66
CA PHE A 182 7.45 3.76 16.02
C PHE A 182 7.16 3.61 17.50
N TYR A 183 6.20 4.39 17.99
CA TYR A 183 5.32 3.87 19.03
C TYR A 183 4.42 2.81 18.38
N TYR A 184 4.46 1.55 18.81
CA TYR A 184 3.74 0.45 18.12
C TYR A 184 3.13 -0.54 19.12
N GLY A 185 1.84 -0.84 18.95
CA GLY A 185 1.14 -1.87 19.73
C GLY A 185 -0.38 -1.79 19.61
N THR A 186 -1.08 -2.52 20.46
CA THR A 186 -2.55 -2.68 20.38
C THR A 186 -3.34 -1.62 21.15
N LYS A 187 -2.67 -0.72 21.91
CA LYS A 187 -3.37 0.37 22.59
C LYS A 187 -3.79 1.41 21.57
N ARG A 188 -5.06 1.82 21.61
CA ARG A 188 -5.68 2.79 20.67
C ARG A 188 -4.92 4.11 20.55
N ILE A 189 -4.37 4.63 21.65
CA ILE A 189 -3.53 5.83 21.64
C ILE A 189 -2.09 5.37 21.46
N TYR A 190 -1.49 5.66 20.30
CA TYR A 190 -0.15 5.16 19.97
C TYR A 190 0.89 5.51 21.04
N GLY A 191 0.86 6.71 21.63
CA GLY A 191 1.84 7.14 22.63
C GLY A 191 1.83 6.32 23.94
N ASN A 192 0.81 5.47 24.15
CA ASN A 192 0.77 4.56 25.28
C ASN A 192 1.45 3.20 24.98
N ASN A 193 1.75 2.93 23.71
CA ASN A 193 2.48 1.75 23.28
C ASN A 193 3.99 1.94 23.52
N PRO A 194 4.79 0.86 23.54
CA PRO A 194 6.24 0.98 23.62
C PRO A 194 6.86 1.57 22.34
N VAL A 195 8.06 2.14 22.49
CA VAL A 195 8.94 2.45 21.36
C VAL A 195 9.51 1.14 20.82
N THR A 196 9.30 0.90 19.53
CA THR A 196 9.55 -0.37 18.86
C THR A 196 10.33 -0.15 17.56
N ILE A 197 11.40 -0.93 17.38
CA ILE A 197 12.02 -1.18 16.08
C ILE A 197 11.06 -2.10 15.32
N PHE A 198 10.37 -1.50 14.35
CA PHE A 198 9.39 -2.19 13.53
C PHE A 198 10.06 -2.66 12.25
N LEU A 199 10.08 -3.98 12.05
CA LEU A 199 10.74 -4.66 10.96
C LEU A 199 9.72 -5.34 10.08
N THR A 200 9.89 -5.22 8.77
CA THR A 200 9.14 -6.02 7.82
C THR A 200 10.07 -6.83 6.94
N VAL A 201 9.60 -8.02 6.59
CA VAL A 201 10.31 -8.98 5.75
C VAL A 201 9.39 -9.53 4.66
N ASP A 202 9.92 -9.95 3.52
CA ASP A 202 9.14 -10.65 2.50
C ASP A 202 8.70 -12.04 2.97
N PHE A 203 7.82 -12.67 2.21
CA PHE A 203 7.25 -13.96 2.55
C PHE A 203 8.25 -15.12 2.49
N ASP A 204 9.45 -14.94 1.93
CA ASP A 204 10.48 -15.99 1.91
C ASP A 204 11.15 -16.15 3.29
N SER A 205 11.04 -15.12 4.14
CA SER A 205 11.47 -15.17 5.54
C SER A 205 10.71 -16.20 6.37
N GLN A 206 11.44 -16.94 7.21
CA GLN A 206 10.90 -18.04 8.02
C GLN A 206 10.62 -17.60 9.46
N GLU A 207 9.34 -17.46 9.81
CA GLU A 207 8.89 -16.97 11.13
C GLU A 207 9.42 -17.79 12.32
N VAL A 208 9.66 -19.08 12.13
CA VAL A 208 10.19 -19.98 13.17
C VAL A 208 11.58 -19.53 13.67
N GLY A 209 12.40 -18.92 12.81
CA GLY A 209 13.75 -18.47 13.17
C GLY A 209 13.82 -17.04 13.73
N TRP A 210 12.73 -16.27 13.67
CA TRP A 210 12.72 -14.88 14.14
C TRP A 210 13.09 -14.67 15.62
N PRO A 211 12.75 -15.57 16.58
CA PRO A 211 13.17 -15.40 17.97
C PRO A 211 14.70 -15.29 18.13
N ASP A 212 15.46 -16.12 17.42
CA ASP A 212 16.93 -16.12 17.49
C ASP A 212 17.51 -14.82 16.89
N VAL A 213 16.90 -14.32 15.82
CA VAL A 213 17.24 -13.03 15.21
C VAL A 213 17.00 -11.87 16.18
N ILE A 214 15.85 -11.87 16.86
CA ILE A 214 15.48 -10.84 17.84
C ILE A 214 16.46 -10.83 19.01
N GLU A 215 16.79 -12.00 19.57
CA GLU A 215 17.74 -12.13 20.67
C GLU A 215 19.14 -11.62 20.27
N ASP A 216 19.59 -11.91 19.04
CA ASP A 216 20.87 -11.44 18.53
C ASP A 216 20.89 -9.92 18.30
N ILE A 217 19.78 -9.33 17.81
CA ILE A 217 19.65 -7.87 17.70
C ILE A 217 19.69 -7.22 19.10
N GLU A 218 18.90 -7.71 20.05
CA GLU A 218 18.86 -7.18 21.42
C GLU A 218 20.23 -7.24 22.09
N LYS A 219 20.93 -8.38 21.93
CA LYS A 219 22.30 -8.57 22.41
C LYS A 219 23.27 -7.58 21.75
N SER A 220 23.21 -7.45 20.42
CA SER A 220 24.09 -6.57 19.65
C SER A 220 23.91 -5.10 20.01
N LEU A 221 22.66 -4.66 20.22
CA LEU A 221 22.35 -3.31 20.70
C LEU A 221 22.97 -3.05 22.08
N LYS A 222 22.80 -4.00 23.01
CA LYS A 222 23.36 -3.92 24.36
C LYS A 222 24.90 -3.85 24.36
N GLU A 223 25.56 -4.70 23.57
CA GLU A 223 27.03 -4.74 23.43
C GLU A 223 27.58 -3.43 22.84
N ASN A 224 26.80 -2.75 22.01
CA ASN A 224 27.14 -1.46 21.43
C ASN A 224 26.74 -0.25 22.28
N HIS A 225 26.28 -0.47 23.51
CA HIS A 225 25.75 0.56 24.41
C HIS A 225 24.60 1.38 23.81
N LEU A 226 23.79 0.76 22.96
CA LEU A 226 22.62 1.36 22.36
C LEU A 226 21.37 1.09 23.22
N PRO A 227 20.34 1.95 23.15
CA PRO A 227 19.11 1.76 23.91
C PRO A 227 18.42 0.43 23.59
N ALA A 228 17.99 -0.27 24.64
CA ALA A 228 17.16 -1.46 24.50
C ALA A 228 15.73 -1.03 24.11
N LEU A 229 15.26 -1.47 22.95
CA LEU A 229 13.93 -1.18 22.42
C LEU A 229 13.20 -2.48 22.12
N TYR A 230 11.87 -2.41 22.04
CA TYR A 230 11.07 -3.54 21.58
C TYR A 230 11.35 -3.80 20.11
N ILE A 231 11.30 -5.06 19.70
CA ILE A 231 11.47 -5.47 18.29
C ILE A 231 10.20 -6.19 17.85
N HIS A 232 9.66 -5.81 16.70
CA HIS A 232 8.53 -6.49 16.05
C HIS A 232 8.93 -6.83 14.63
N ILE A 233 8.64 -8.07 14.19
CA ILE A 233 8.87 -8.55 12.83
C ILE A 233 7.52 -9.04 12.29
N GLU A 234 7.18 -8.64 11.06
CA GLU A 234 6.03 -9.18 10.33
C GLU A 234 6.35 -9.39 8.85
N HIS A 235 5.62 -10.31 8.21
CA HIS A 235 5.66 -10.47 6.77
C HIS A 235 4.97 -9.29 6.09
N ASN A 236 5.71 -8.51 5.32
CA ASN A 236 5.17 -7.45 4.48
C ASN A 236 6.13 -7.28 3.31
N VAL A 237 5.71 -7.66 2.09
CA VAL A 237 6.54 -7.56 0.88
C VAL A 237 6.79 -6.13 0.42
N GLY A 238 6.31 -5.14 1.17
CA GLY A 238 6.43 -3.74 0.81
C GLY A 238 5.74 -3.45 -0.53
N PHE A 239 6.23 -2.42 -1.20
CA PHE A 239 5.63 -1.89 -2.41
C PHE A 239 6.20 -2.53 -3.70
N SER A 240 5.33 -2.74 -4.69
CA SER A 240 5.65 -3.06 -6.09
C SER A 240 5.16 -1.94 -7.01
N SER A 241 6.03 -1.40 -7.86
CA SER A 241 5.77 -0.32 -8.83
C SER A 241 4.72 -0.66 -9.86
N ALA A 242 4.38 -1.94 -9.99
CA ALA A 242 3.15 -2.36 -10.62
C ALA A 242 1.97 -1.92 -9.74
N PRO A 243 1.12 -0.98 -10.19
CA PRO A 243 -0.17 -0.85 -9.54
C PRO A 243 -0.92 -2.19 -9.55
N PRO A 244 -1.89 -2.36 -8.64
CA PRO A 244 -2.72 -3.58 -8.51
C PRO A 244 -3.52 -3.99 -9.75
N SER A 245 -3.26 -3.36 -10.91
CA SER A 245 -4.03 -3.46 -12.14
C SER A 245 -3.22 -3.99 -13.32
N LEU A 246 -2.11 -4.69 -13.08
CA LEU A 246 -1.57 -5.58 -14.10
C LEU A 246 -2.47 -6.83 -14.18
N LEU A 247 -3.63 -6.57 -14.79
CA LEU A 247 -4.59 -7.47 -15.42
C LEU A 247 -5.76 -7.97 -14.57
N ASP A 248 -6.96 -7.63 -15.03
CA ASP A 248 -7.83 -8.62 -15.68
C ASP A 248 -8.85 -7.91 -16.59
N PRO A 249 -8.79 -8.12 -17.92
CA PRO A 249 -9.89 -7.76 -18.82
C PRO A 249 -11.20 -8.45 -18.41
N GLU A 250 -11.09 -9.68 -17.90
CA GLU A 250 -12.19 -10.50 -17.41
C GLU A 250 -12.17 -10.55 -15.89
N GLY A 251 -12.99 -9.72 -15.26
CA GLY A 251 -13.01 -9.62 -13.80
C GLY A 251 -13.44 -10.92 -13.13
N GLU A 252 -12.49 -11.63 -12.53
CA GLU A 252 -12.78 -12.57 -11.46
C GLU A 252 -12.48 -11.94 -10.09
N SER A 253 -13.48 -12.09 -9.21
CA SER A 253 -13.55 -11.59 -7.83
C SER A 253 -13.58 -10.05 -7.67
N SER A 254 -14.80 -9.55 -7.49
CA SER A 254 -15.14 -8.19 -7.04
C SER A 254 -14.68 -7.84 -5.61
N SER A 255 -13.66 -8.54 -5.09
CA SER A 255 -13.13 -8.41 -3.74
C SER A 255 -11.75 -7.76 -3.65
N ASN A 256 -10.95 -7.74 -4.72
CA ASN A 256 -9.66 -7.03 -4.71
C ASN A 256 -9.87 -5.54 -5.04
N ARG A 257 -10.35 -4.84 -4.00
CA ARG A 257 -10.63 -3.40 -3.93
C ARG A 257 -9.36 -2.65 -3.54
N ILE A 258 -8.40 -2.53 -4.46
CA ILE A 258 -7.30 -1.60 -4.29
C ILE A 258 -7.28 -0.67 -5.51
N GLY A 259 -7.51 0.62 -5.27
CA GLY A 259 -7.18 1.70 -6.20
C GLY A 259 -8.09 1.80 -7.42
N ARG A 260 -9.36 1.42 -7.31
CA ARG A 260 -10.31 1.62 -8.42
C ARG A 260 -11.41 2.60 -8.03
N GLY A 261 -11.01 3.85 -7.84
CA GLY A 261 -11.91 4.97 -8.09
C GLY A 261 -12.47 4.84 -9.52
N TYR A 262 -13.71 5.28 -9.74
CA TYR A 262 -14.24 5.50 -11.08
C TYR A 262 -14.55 6.99 -11.19
N ILE A 263 -14.49 7.53 -12.40
CA ILE A 263 -14.70 8.96 -12.58
C ILE A 263 -16.20 9.20 -12.78
N GLU A 264 -16.88 9.64 -11.73
CA GLU A 264 -18.31 10.01 -11.75
C GLU A 264 -18.59 11.20 -12.63
N LYS A 265 -17.71 12.21 -12.58
CA LYS A 265 -17.88 13.47 -13.31
C LYS A 265 -17.40 13.32 -14.76
N ALA A 266 -17.68 14.34 -15.56
CA ALA A 266 -17.10 14.49 -16.90
C ALA A 266 -15.57 14.50 -16.82
N TYR A 267 -14.90 14.01 -17.87
CA TYR A 267 -13.44 14.11 -17.96
C TYR A 267 -13.00 15.58 -18.08
N ASN A 268 -11.98 15.94 -17.31
CA ASN A 268 -11.41 17.27 -17.39
C ASN A 268 -10.64 17.45 -18.70
N ARG A 269 -10.84 18.61 -19.33
CA ARG A 269 -10.07 18.97 -20.52
C ARG A 269 -8.61 19.27 -20.18
N THR A 270 -8.37 19.92 -19.05
CA THR A 270 -7.02 20.18 -18.52
C THR A 270 -6.69 19.18 -17.41
N VAL A 271 -5.40 18.95 -17.16
CA VAL A 271 -4.90 18.04 -16.14
C VAL A 271 -4.46 18.85 -14.94
N ASN A 272 -5.22 18.84 -13.85
CA ASN A 272 -4.89 19.61 -12.66
C ASN A 272 -3.99 18.83 -11.69
N LEU A 273 -3.44 19.54 -10.70
CA LEU A 273 -2.76 18.92 -9.56
C LEU A 273 -3.60 17.77 -8.96
N GLY A 274 -2.94 16.64 -8.70
CA GLY A 274 -3.55 15.43 -8.15
C GLY A 274 -4.33 14.57 -9.14
N GLU A 275 -4.44 14.94 -10.42
CA GLU A 275 -5.13 14.10 -11.40
C GLU A 275 -4.36 12.80 -11.69
N ALA A 276 -5.11 11.72 -11.87
CA ALA A 276 -4.55 10.44 -12.27
C ALA A 276 -3.93 10.54 -13.68
N ILE A 277 -2.71 10.01 -13.84
CA ILE A 277 -1.96 9.97 -15.10
C ILE A 277 -1.32 8.59 -15.28
N GLY A 278 -1.13 8.18 -16.52
CA GLY A 278 -0.42 6.92 -16.82
C GLY A 278 0.08 6.85 -18.26
N PRO A 279 0.97 5.90 -18.57
CA PRO A 279 1.48 5.72 -19.93
C PRO A 279 0.39 5.32 -20.90
N ALA A 280 0.42 5.88 -22.11
CA ALA A 280 -0.47 5.60 -23.24
C ALA A 280 -0.16 4.25 -23.91
N ASN A 281 0.15 3.20 -23.14
CA ASN A 281 0.57 1.90 -23.65
C ASN A 281 -0.30 0.76 -23.12
N PHE A 282 -0.22 -0.40 -23.78
CA PHE A 282 -0.68 -1.68 -23.27
C PHE A 282 0.53 -2.59 -23.01
N VAL A 283 0.41 -3.48 -22.04
CA VAL A 283 1.43 -4.49 -21.74
C VAL A 283 0.85 -5.84 -22.07
N MET A 284 1.46 -6.55 -23.01
CA MET A 284 1.04 -7.90 -23.36
C MET A 284 1.54 -8.89 -22.30
N ARG A 285 0.63 -9.64 -21.68
CA ARG A 285 0.99 -10.78 -20.84
C ARG A 285 1.50 -11.96 -21.65
N GLU A 286 2.12 -12.89 -20.93
CA GLU A 286 2.49 -14.22 -21.41
C GLU A 286 1.30 -15.05 -21.92
N ASP A 287 0.09 -14.82 -21.40
CA ASP A 287 -1.16 -15.47 -21.85
C ASP A 287 -1.82 -14.77 -23.06
N TRP A 288 -1.14 -13.78 -23.66
CA TRP A 288 -1.63 -12.95 -24.77
C TRP A 288 -2.82 -12.04 -24.44
N THR A 289 -3.07 -11.78 -23.15
CA THR A 289 -4.06 -10.77 -22.75
C THR A 289 -3.42 -9.38 -22.63
N GLU A 290 -4.16 -8.35 -23.06
CA GLU A 290 -3.75 -6.96 -22.96
C GLU A 290 -3.93 -6.44 -21.53
N GLY A 291 -2.86 -5.92 -20.96
CA GLY A 291 -2.82 -5.30 -19.64
C GLY A 291 -2.46 -3.83 -19.67
N TYR A 292 -2.54 -3.19 -18.50
CA TYR A 292 -2.20 -1.78 -18.35
C TYR A 292 -0.88 -1.62 -17.60
N PRO A 293 0.03 -0.76 -18.07
CA PRO A 293 1.34 -0.54 -17.42
C PRO A 293 1.23 0.08 -16.02
N GLY A 294 0.08 0.68 -15.73
CA GLY A 294 -0.21 1.31 -14.46
C GLY A 294 -0.45 2.81 -14.52
N HIS A 295 -0.76 3.39 -13.37
CA HIS A 295 -0.97 4.82 -13.22
C HIS A 295 -0.60 5.30 -11.80
N GLY A 296 -0.41 6.61 -11.69
CA GLY A 296 -0.24 7.37 -10.47
C GLY A 296 -0.86 8.75 -10.64
N ASN A 297 -0.39 9.74 -9.89
CA ASN A 297 -0.91 11.10 -9.93
C ASN A 297 0.10 12.09 -10.55
N LEU A 298 -0.43 13.13 -11.16
CA LEU A 298 0.32 14.35 -11.40
C LEU A 298 0.48 15.08 -10.06
N GLY A 299 1.71 15.27 -9.61
CA GLY A 299 1.99 15.91 -8.33
C GLY A 299 1.67 17.38 -8.33
N CYS A 300 2.36 18.13 -9.19
CA CYS A 300 2.11 19.53 -9.42
C CYS A 300 2.75 19.97 -10.73
N TYR A 301 2.53 21.22 -11.10
CA TYR A 301 3.28 21.91 -12.12
C TYR A 301 4.50 22.63 -11.53
N VAL A 302 5.62 22.52 -12.22
CA VAL A 302 6.84 23.28 -11.97
C VAL A 302 7.18 24.11 -13.20
N GLU A 303 7.79 25.26 -12.98
CA GLU A 303 8.43 26.03 -14.05
C GLU A 303 9.92 25.79 -13.99
N VAL A 304 10.49 25.54 -15.17
CA VAL A 304 11.90 25.24 -15.37
C VAL A 304 12.50 26.37 -16.21
N LYS A 305 13.56 27.00 -15.72
CA LYS A 305 14.29 28.01 -16.46
C LYS A 305 15.41 27.35 -17.26
N THR A 306 15.34 27.47 -18.57
CA THR A 306 16.39 26.96 -19.46
C THR A 306 17.60 27.89 -19.46
N ALA A 307 18.75 27.40 -19.92
CA ALA A 307 19.94 28.22 -20.16
C ALA A 307 19.69 29.35 -21.17
N ALA A 308 18.68 29.21 -22.06
CA ALA A 308 18.24 30.26 -22.96
C ALA A 308 17.43 31.37 -22.27
N GLY A 309 17.07 31.18 -21.00
CA GLY A 309 16.41 32.17 -20.15
C GLY A 309 14.87 32.09 -20.14
N SER A 310 14.25 31.25 -20.96
CA SER A 310 12.81 31.00 -20.96
C SER A 310 12.39 30.17 -19.75
N TRP A 311 11.24 30.51 -19.17
CA TRP A 311 10.53 29.65 -18.22
C TRP A 311 9.52 28.80 -18.98
N GLU A 312 9.55 27.50 -18.75
CA GLU A 312 8.65 26.54 -19.35
C GLU A 312 7.98 25.68 -18.27
N LYS A 313 6.70 25.37 -18.44
CA LYS A 313 5.89 24.65 -17.46
C LYS A 313 5.93 23.14 -17.74
N TYR A 314 6.20 22.36 -16.70
CA TYR A 314 6.28 20.90 -16.74
C TYR A 314 5.44 20.29 -15.62
N GLY A 315 4.87 19.12 -15.86
CA GLY A 315 4.25 18.29 -14.84
C GLY A 315 5.32 17.50 -14.07
N LEU A 316 5.23 17.47 -12.74
CA LEU A 316 6.10 16.68 -11.87
C LEU A 316 5.36 15.44 -11.34
N THR A 317 5.97 14.27 -11.43
CA THR A 317 5.47 13.01 -10.86
C THR A 317 6.65 12.10 -10.50
N ASN A 318 6.41 10.87 -10.06
CA ASN A 318 7.47 9.88 -9.81
C ASN A 318 7.93 9.17 -11.10
N TYR A 319 9.18 8.68 -11.10
CA TYR A 319 9.70 7.91 -12.23
C TYR A 319 8.93 6.62 -12.45
N HIS A 320 8.62 5.89 -11.37
CA HIS A 320 7.90 4.63 -11.50
C HIS A 320 6.48 4.79 -12.09
N VAL A 321 5.87 5.97 -11.98
CA VAL A 321 4.56 6.27 -12.60
C VAL A 321 4.67 6.36 -14.13
N VAL A 322 5.81 6.81 -14.65
CA VAL A 322 6.04 6.94 -16.10
C VAL A 322 6.80 5.75 -16.70
N ARG A 323 7.28 4.84 -15.86
CA ARG A 323 8.15 3.71 -16.24
C ARG A 323 7.56 2.82 -17.34
N GLY A 324 6.24 2.64 -17.35
CA GLY A 324 5.55 1.85 -18.37
C GLY A 324 5.52 2.47 -19.78
N ALA A 325 5.99 3.71 -19.95
CA ALA A 325 6.16 4.34 -21.25
C ALA A 325 7.48 3.96 -21.95
N PHE A 326 8.40 3.30 -21.23
CA PHE A 326 9.70 2.93 -21.78
C PHE A 326 9.62 1.57 -22.50
N PRO A 327 10.18 1.47 -23.72
CA PRO A 327 10.31 0.19 -24.40
C PRO A 327 11.07 -0.84 -23.57
N GLY A 328 10.48 -2.02 -23.41
CA GLY A 328 11.00 -3.11 -22.58
C GLY A 328 10.29 -3.26 -21.23
N PHE A 329 9.32 -2.41 -20.90
CA PHE A 329 8.41 -2.66 -19.79
C PHE A 329 7.54 -3.89 -20.06
N ASN A 330 7.59 -4.87 -19.16
CA ASN A 330 6.87 -6.12 -19.32
C ASN A 330 6.48 -6.75 -17.97
N THR A 331 5.60 -7.74 -18.02
CA THR A 331 5.18 -8.55 -16.88
C THR A 331 5.34 -10.05 -17.14
N THR A 332 5.30 -10.82 -16.06
CA THR A 332 5.32 -12.30 -16.06
C THR A 332 4.30 -12.82 -15.06
N ILE A 333 3.85 -14.07 -15.21
CA ILE A 333 2.87 -14.69 -14.31
C ILE A 333 3.60 -15.66 -13.37
N VAL A 334 3.49 -15.41 -12.06
CA VAL A 334 4.03 -16.28 -11.00
C VAL A 334 2.92 -16.58 -10.02
N ASN A 335 2.62 -17.87 -9.79
CA ASN A 335 1.54 -18.31 -8.90
C ASN A 335 0.18 -17.66 -9.20
N ASN A 336 -0.20 -17.57 -10.48
CA ASN A 336 -1.41 -16.88 -10.97
C ASN A 336 -1.45 -15.36 -10.71
N GLU A 337 -0.38 -14.76 -10.18
CA GLU A 337 -0.25 -13.32 -10.03
C GLU A 337 0.60 -12.74 -11.17
N THR A 338 0.15 -11.62 -11.74
CA THR A 338 0.99 -10.85 -12.64
C THR A 338 1.97 -10.00 -11.84
N ILE A 339 3.26 -10.21 -12.07
CA ILE A 339 4.33 -9.41 -11.46
C ILE A 339 5.16 -8.71 -12.55
N LEU A 340 5.92 -7.69 -12.17
CA LEU A 340 6.85 -7.03 -13.09
C LEU A 340 7.96 -7.98 -13.50
N ALA A 341 8.22 -8.05 -14.80
CA ALA A 341 9.37 -8.77 -15.32
C ALA A 341 10.64 -7.92 -15.15
N THR A 342 11.76 -8.59 -14.91
CA THR A 342 13.07 -7.93 -14.95
C THR A 342 13.33 -7.43 -16.39
N PRO A 343 13.68 -6.15 -16.59
CA PRO A 343 13.98 -5.62 -17.92
C PRO A 343 15.14 -6.36 -18.57
N SER A 344 15.04 -6.60 -19.88
CA SER A 344 16.13 -7.25 -20.62
C SER A 344 17.39 -6.37 -20.65
N ALA A 345 18.56 -7.01 -20.73
CA ALA A 345 19.87 -6.34 -20.67
C ALA A 345 20.08 -5.24 -21.73
N GLN A 346 19.30 -5.27 -22.82
CA GLN A 346 19.42 -4.38 -23.97
C GLN A 346 18.23 -3.41 -24.09
N SER A 347 17.30 -3.42 -23.12
CA SER A 347 16.11 -2.56 -23.15
C SER A 347 16.44 -1.10 -22.84
N ALA A 348 15.70 -0.18 -23.48
CA ALA A 348 15.71 1.23 -23.12
C ALA A 348 15.29 1.42 -21.66
N LEU A 349 14.31 0.63 -21.20
CA LEU A 349 13.89 0.63 -19.80
C LEU A 349 15.03 0.34 -18.82
N LEU A 350 15.88 -0.67 -19.05
CA LEU A 350 17.01 -0.93 -18.14
C LEU A 350 17.98 0.25 -18.08
N THR A 351 18.19 0.93 -19.20
CA THR A 351 19.05 2.12 -19.26
C THR A 351 18.40 3.27 -18.48
N ALA A 352 17.11 3.51 -18.66
CA ALA A 352 16.36 4.52 -17.92
C ALA A 352 16.29 4.22 -16.41
N ASP A 353 16.12 2.95 -16.01
CA ASP A 353 16.12 2.55 -14.61
C ASP A 353 17.50 2.83 -13.97
N LYS A 354 18.61 2.66 -14.70
CA LYS A 354 19.98 2.90 -14.20
C LYS A 354 20.39 4.36 -14.22
N ASP A 355 20.11 5.06 -15.31
CA ASP A 355 20.72 6.36 -15.59
C ASP A 355 19.71 7.51 -15.59
N GLY A 356 18.41 7.19 -15.60
CA GLY A 356 17.34 8.14 -15.84
C GLY A 356 17.21 8.53 -17.31
N LEU A 357 16.24 9.41 -17.57
CA LEU A 357 16.04 10.03 -18.88
C LEU A 357 16.56 11.48 -18.81
N ARG A 358 17.46 11.85 -19.72
CA ARG A 358 18.04 13.19 -19.76
C ARG A 358 17.25 14.11 -20.70
N PRO A 359 17.14 15.43 -20.38
CA PRO A 359 16.56 16.40 -21.30
C PRO A 359 17.14 16.36 -22.72
N GLY A 360 16.28 16.13 -23.71
CA GLY A 360 16.64 16.06 -25.13
C GLY A 360 17.13 14.70 -25.62
N SER A 361 16.93 13.62 -24.86
CA SER A 361 17.01 12.26 -25.37
C SER A 361 16.03 12.02 -26.51
N HIS A 362 16.43 11.25 -27.51
CA HIS A 362 15.59 10.89 -28.67
C HIS A 362 14.96 9.49 -28.53
N GLU A 363 14.74 9.03 -27.29
CA GLU A 363 14.07 7.75 -27.05
C GLU A 363 12.60 7.85 -27.49
N SER A 364 12.13 6.86 -28.25
CA SER A 364 10.73 6.78 -28.66
C SER A 364 9.90 6.26 -27.49
N LEU A 365 9.45 7.18 -26.64
CA LEU A 365 8.61 6.87 -25.48
C LEU A 365 7.14 6.96 -25.85
N TYR A 366 6.30 6.16 -25.19
CA TYR A 366 4.85 6.37 -25.27
C TYR A 366 4.49 7.69 -24.57
N SER A 367 3.50 8.39 -25.11
CA SER A 367 2.94 9.58 -24.47
C SER A 367 2.29 9.24 -23.12
N MET A 368 2.02 10.26 -22.31
CA MET A 368 1.24 10.14 -21.08
C MET A 368 -0.23 10.48 -21.37
N GLU A 369 -1.15 9.89 -20.61
CA GLU A 369 -2.60 10.11 -20.70
C GLU A 369 -3.19 10.59 -19.36
N SER A 370 -4.22 11.44 -19.44
CA SER A 370 -5.15 11.75 -18.34
C SER A 370 -6.59 11.83 -18.88
N PRO A 371 -7.56 11.13 -18.25
CA PRO A 371 -7.31 10.07 -17.27
C PRO A 371 -6.53 8.92 -17.93
N PRO A 372 -5.82 8.06 -17.16
CA PRO A 372 -5.15 6.89 -17.72
C PRO A 372 -6.20 5.93 -18.30
N ARG A 373 -5.88 5.28 -19.43
CA ARG A 373 -6.79 4.34 -20.09
C ARG A 373 -7.32 3.24 -19.16
N SER A 374 -6.50 2.73 -18.24
CA SER A 374 -6.93 1.75 -17.23
C SER A 374 -8.12 2.23 -16.38
N LEU A 375 -8.13 3.52 -16.03
CA LEU A 375 -9.19 4.14 -15.23
C LEU A 375 -10.42 4.46 -16.10
N HIS A 376 -10.20 4.83 -17.35
CA HIS A 376 -11.26 5.01 -18.35
C HIS A 376 -12.03 3.70 -18.56
N ASP A 377 -11.34 2.61 -18.87
CA ASP A 377 -11.97 1.31 -19.15
C ASP A 377 -12.68 0.76 -17.92
N TYR A 378 -12.09 0.94 -16.72
CA TYR A 378 -12.79 0.61 -15.48
C TYR A 378 -14.06 1.43 -15.28
N THR A 379 -14.01 2.75 -15.55
CA THR A 379 -15.17 3.64 -15.45
C THR A 379 -16.29 3.20 -16.40
N LEU A 380 -15.95 2.87 -17.65
CA LEU A 380 -16.93 2.35 -18.62
C LEU A 380 -17.54 1.02 -18.16
N ARG A 381 -16.74 0.12 -17.59
CA ARG A 381 -17.23 -1.16 -17.06
C ARG A 381 -18.21 -0.97 -15.89
N ILE A 382 -17.93 -0.03 -14.98
CA ILE A 382 -18.86 0.31 -13.89
C ILE A 382 -20.15 0.89 -14.44
N ALA A 383 -20.06 1.80 -15.42
CA ALA A 383 -21.24 2.33 -16.11
C ALA A 383 -22.08 1.23 -16.76
N GLN A 384 -21.45 0.25 -17.42
CA GLN A 384 -22.16 -0.89 -18.02
C GLN A 384 -22.91 -1.72 -16.97
N ARG A 385 -22.26 -2.04 -15.84
CA ARG A 385 -22.94 -2.75 -14.72
C ARG A 385 -24.13 -1.96 -14.18
N SER A 386 -24.01 -0.64 -14.09
CA SER A 386 -25.11 0.24 -13.69
C SER A 386 -26.24 0.23 -14.73
N LEU A 387 -25.94 0.27 -16.02
CA LEU A 387 -26.93 0.13 -17.10
C LEU A 387 -27.67 -1.20 -17.03
N ASP A 388 -26.97 -2.31 -16.81
CA ASP A 388 -27.59 -3.64 -16.66
C ASP A 388 -28.51 -3.70 -15.43
N SER A 389 -28.10 -3.06 -14.33
CA SER A 389 -28.91 -2.92 -13.12
C SER A 389 -30.19 -2.11 -13.37
N LEU A 390 -30.07 -0.96 -14.06
CA LEU A 390 -31.19 -0.11 -14.43
C LEU A 390 -32.16 -0.85 -15.37
N ASN A 391 -31.66 -1.57 -16.36
CA ASN A 391 -32.47 -2.40 -17.25
C ASN A 391 -33.27 -3.46 -16.48
N ARG A 392 -32.65 -4.17 -15.53
CA ARG A 392 -33.35 -5.13 -14.66
C ARG A 392 -34.39 -4.46 -13.78
N SER A 393 -34.15 -3.24 -13.31
CA SER A 393 -35.12 -2.48 -12.52
C SER A 393 -36.32 -2.04 -13.37
N LEU A 394 -36.09 -1.54 -14.59
CA LEU A 394 -37.15 -1.18 -15.53
C LEU A 394 -37.99 -2.40 -15.93
N GLN A 395 -37.36 -3.56 -16.14
CA GLN A 395 -38.07 -4.80 -16.44
C GLN A 395 -38.94 -5.25 -15.26
N ARG A 396 -38.40 -5.20 -14.03
CA ARG A 396 -39.18 -5.52 -12.82
C ARG A 396 -40.39 -4.60 -12.61
N LEU A 397 -40.24 -3.31 -12.89
CA LEU A 397 -41.35 -2.35 -12.84
C LEU A 397 -42.44 -2.63 -13.89
N ARG A 398 -42.04 -3.07 -15.10
CA ARG A 398 -42.97 -3.49 -16.15
C ARG A 398 -43.72 -4.78 -15.78
N ASP A 399 -42.99 -5.76 -15.24
CA ASP A 399 -43.55 -7.08 -14.93
C ASP A 399 -44.43 -7.06 -13.67
N ASN A 400 -44.14 -6.17 -12.71
CA ASN A 400 -44.91 -6.04 -11.48
C ASN A 400 -45.02 -4.57 -11.02
N PRO A 401 -45.94 -3.80 -11.62
CA PRO A 401 -46.10 -2.37 -11.32
C PRO A 401 -46.51 -2.14 -9.86
N SER A 402 -47.17 -3.09 -9.19
CA SER A 402 -47.59 -2.96 -7.79
C SER A 402 -46.45 -2.93 -6.76
N ILE A 403 -45.19 -3.13 -7.18
CA ILE A 403 -44.00 -3.08 -6.30
C ILE A 403 -43.74 -1.66 -5.76
N VAL A 404 -44.18 -0.62 -6.44
CA VAL A 404 -43.97 0.78 -6.02
C VAL A 404 -45.29 1.56 -6.00
N PRO A 405 -45.41 2.61 -5.14
CA PRO A 405 -46.64 3.39 -5.04
C PRO A 405 -47.02 4.16 -6.33
N ASP A 406 -46.03 4.66 -7.07
CA ASP A 406 -46.20 5.33 -8.37
C ASP A 406 -45.28 4.70 -9.43
N PRO A 407 -45.78 3.74 -10.21
CA PRO A 407 -44.96 2.98 -11.17
C PRO A 407 -44.55 3.81 -12.38
N GLU A 408 -45.41 4.73 -12.85
CA GLU A 408 -45.14 5.53 -14.03
C GLU A 408 -44.07 6.60 -13.75
N GLU A 409 -44.19 7.32 -12.62
CA GLU A 409 -43.19 8.30 -12.22
C GLU A 409 -41.83 7.62 -11.94
N THR A 410 -41.86 6.48 -11.23
CA THR A 410 -40.64 5.73 -10.94
C THR A 410 -39.99 5.20 -12.21
N TYR A 411 -40.78 4.70 -13.17
CA TYR A 411 -40.27 4.24 -14.46
C TYR A 411 -39.61 5.38 -15.24
N ALA A 412 -40.30 6.52 -15.38
CA ALA A 412 -39.76 7.69 -16.07
C ALA A 412 -38.46 8.21 -15.46
N ARG A 413 -38.36 8.22 -14.12
CA ARG A 413 -37.13 8.62 -13.42
C ARG A 413 -35.97 7.65 -13.69
N VAL A 414 -36.21 6.34 -13.59
CA VAL A 414 -35.17 5.33 -13.83
C VAL A 414 -34.73 5.32 -15.31
N ASP A 415 -35.67 5.48 -16.24
CA ASP A 415 -35.37 5.56 -17.67
C ASP A 415 -34.59 6.85 -18.02
N GLY A 416 -34.95 7.99 -17.38
CA GLY A 416 -34.19 9.24 -17.48
C GLY A 416 -32.73 9.09 -17.06
N TYR A 417 -32.46 8.50 -15.88
CA TYR A 417 -31.09 8.22 -15.44
C TYR A 417 -30.34 7.28 -16.38
N LYS A 418 -31.03 6.29 -16.96
CA LYS A 418 -30.42 5.40 -17.95
C LYS A 418 -29.98 6.17 -19.20
N VAL A 419 -30.82 7.07 -19.72
CA VAL A 419 -30.49 7.90 -20.89
C VAL A 419 -29.29 8.81 -20.60
N GLU A 420 -29.26 9.46 -19.43
CA GLU A 420 -28.13 10.29 -19.00
C GLU A 420 -26.83 9.47 -18.93
N LEU A 421 -26.88 8.27 -18.35
CA LEU A 421 -25.71 7.39 -18.25
C LEU A 421 -25.22 6.92 -19.63
N ILE A 422 -26.10 6.62 -20.58
CA ILE A 422 -25.72 6.28 -21.96
C ILE A 422 -25.00 7.46 -22.62
N GLN A 423 -25.53 8.68 -22.48
CA GLN A 423 -24.89 9.88 -23.03
C GLN A 423 -23.51 10.14 -22.42
N GLU A 424 -23.37 9.93 -21.11
CA GLU A 424 -22.08 10.08 -20.42
C GLU A 424 -21.06 9.03 -20.87
N VAL A 425 -21.48 7.78 -21.10
CA VAL A 425 -20.63 6.72 -21.65
C VAL A 425 -20.11 7.09 -23.03
N GLU A 426 -20.97 7.56 -23.93
CA GLU A 426 -20.55 7.95 -25.28
C GLU A 426 -19.60 9.16 -25.25
N LYS A 427 -19.87 10.19 -24.43
CA LYS A 427 -18.93 11.32 -24.25
C LYS A 427 -17.55 10.87 -23.77
N LYS A 428 -17.50 9.92 -22.82
CA LYS A 428 -16.23 9.38 -22.30
C LYS A 428 -15.48 8.60 -23.38
N LYS A 429 -16.17 7.81 -24.22
CA LYS A 429 -15.57 7.13 -25.38
C LYS A 429 -15.03 8.13 -26.41
N ASP A 430 -15.83 9.12 -26.78
CA ASP A 430 -15.45 10.17 -27.72
C ASP A 430 -14.18 10.90 -27.26
N PHE A 431 -14.04 11.15 -25.95
CA PHE A 431 -12.84 11.76 -25.39
C PHE A 431 -11.56 11.00 -25.73
N PHE A 432 -11.57 9.67 -25.67
CA PHE A 432 -10.43 8.83 -26.06
C PHE A 432 -10.31 8.69 -27.57
N TYR A 433 -11.43 8.54 -28.27
CA TYR A 433 -11.47 8.41 -29.73
C TYR A 433 -10.85 9.62 -30.44
N PHE A 434 -11.11 10.83 -29.93
CA PHE A 434 -10.55 12.08 -30.44
C PHE A 434 -9.18 12.45 -29.82
N TYR A 435 -8.51 11.50 -29.17
CA TYR A 435 -7.18 11.69 -28.54
C TYR A 435 -7.13 12.83 -27.52
N HIS A 436 -8.25 13.22 -26.92
CA HIS A 436 -8.27 14.23 -25.86
C HIS A 436 -7.67 13.71 -24.55
N SER A 437 -7.38 12.41 -24.44
CA SER A 437 -6.69 11.81 -23.30
C SER A 437 -5.18 12.05 -23.31
N VAL A 438 -4.56 12.25 -24.49
CA VAL A 438 -3.10 12.47 -24.62
C VAL A 438 -2.72 13.78 -23.92
N MET A 439 -1.86 13.67 -22.91
CA MET A 439 -1.47 14.75 -22.00
C MET A 439 -0.14 15.40 -22.40
N GLY A 440 0.82 14.61 -22.87
CA GLY A 440 2.15 15.09 -23.20
C GLY A 440 3.21 13.99 -23.15
N GLU A 441 4.48 14.40 -23.14
CA GLU A 441 5.64 13.50 -23.30
C GLU A 441 6.58 13.59 -22.09
N ILE A 442 7.27 12.48 -21.79
CA ILE A 442 8.26 12.46 -20.70
C ILE A 442 9.49 13.24 -21.16
N PHE A 443 9.86 14.25 -20.39
CA PHE A 443 10.98 15.15 -20.70
C PHE A 443 12.28 14.73 -20.00
N ALA A 444 12.18 14.31 -18.74
CA ALA A 444 13.32 13.88 -17.94
C ALA A 444 12.86 12.95 -16.82
N ALA A 445 13.76 12.09 -16.33
CA ALA A 445 13.49 11.22 -15.20
C ALA A 445 14.79 10.84 -14.47
N SER A 446 14.70 10.51 -13.19
CA SER A 446 15.88 10.13 -12.39
C SER A 446 16.32 8.68 -12.54
N GLY A 447 15.41 7.78 -12.95
CA GLY A 447 15.63 6.34 -12.78
C GLY A 447 15.60 5.93 -11.31
N PHE A 448 15.99 4.69 -11.04
CA PHE A 448 16.05 4.07 -9.71
C PHE A 448 17.42 4.13 -9.04
N ASN A 449 18.51 4.38 -9.76
CA ASN A 449 19.85 4.39 -9.17
C ASN A 449 20.23 5.71 -8.49
N LYS A 450 19.52 6.80 -8.78
CA LYS A 450 19.83 8.12 -8.21
C LYS A 450 19.31 8.21 -6.78
N ARG A 451 20.17 8.75 -5.90
CA ARG A 451 19.92 8.89 -4.47
C ARG A 451 20.09 10.34 -4.04
N THR A 452 19.39 10.73 -2.98
CA THR A 452 19.65 11.97 -2.24
C THR A 452 20.96 11.83 -1.45
N PRO A 453 21.55 12.93 -0.94
CA PRO A 453 22.72 12.85 -0.07
C PRO A 453 22.47 11.99 1.19
N GLU A 454 21.21 11.93 1.62
CA GLU A 454 20.76 11.18 2.79
C GLU A 454 20.43 9.71 2.49
N LYS A 455 20.78 9.21 1.29
CA LYS A 455 20.51 7.86 0.75
C LYS A 455 19.05 7.54 0.44
N GLY A 456 18.17 8.53 0.38
CA GLY A 456 16.78 8.36 -0.07
C GLY A 456 16.69 8.23 -1.59
N ARG A 457 15.63 7.61 -2.10
CA ARG A 457 15.35 7.51 -3.53
C ARG A 457 14.84 8.86 -4.06
N LEU A 458 15.30 9.24 -5.25
CA LEU A 458 14.81 10.45 -5.91
C LEU A 458 13.49 10.23 -6.63
N ASP A 459 13.44 9.19 -7.47
CA ASP A 459 12.24 8.69 -8.15
C ASP A 459 11.33 9.81 -8.66
N LEU A 460 11.84 10.62 -9.59
CA LEU A 460 11.11 11.75 -10.17
C LEU A 460 11.07 11.63 -11.69
N ALA A 461 10.02 12.21 -12.28
CA ALA A 461 9.90 12.46 -13.71
C ALA A 461 9.26 13.81 -13.98
N LEU A 462 9.70 14.44 -15.07
CA LEU A 462 9.12 15.64 -15.65
C LEU A 462 8.39 15.28 -16.94
N ILE A 463 7.18 15.79 -17.09
CA ILE A 463 6.35 15.64 -18.27
C ILE A 463 6.20 17.00 -18.93
N LYS A 464 6.53 17.10 -20.20
CA LYS A 464 6.18 18.24 -21.03
C LYS A 464 4.71 18.10 -21.41
N VAL A 465 3.85 18.80 -20.68
CA VAL A 465 2.40 18.76 -20.87
C VAL A 465 2.02 19.67 -22.04
N ASP A 466 1.13 19.20 -22.91
CA ASP A 466 0.60 20.01 -24.00
C ASP A 466 -0.11 21.25 -23.44
N GLU A 467 0.13 22.42 -24.04
CA GLU A 467 -0.41 23.69 -23.53
C GLU A 467 -1.93 23.69 -23.39
N CYS A 468 -2.64 22.97 -24.28
CA CYS A 468 -4.10 22.85 -24.26
C CYS A 468 -4.62 21.90 -23.17
N ARG A 469 -3.73 21.07 -22.60
CA ARG A 469 -4.00 20.13 -21.49
C ARG A 469 -3.46 20.65 -20.16
N ALA A 470 -2.57 21.63 -20.14
CA ALA A 470 -1.97 22.15 -18.91
C ALA A 470 -3.05 22.74 -17.97
N GLY A 471 -3.13 22.21 -16.75
CA GLY A 471 -4.03 22.66 -15.69
C GLY A 471 -3.34 23.56 -14.67
N THR A 472 -3.88 23.58 -13.45
CA THR A 472 -3.48 24.51 -12.39
C THR A 472 -2.87 23.83 -11.17
N ASN A 473 -2.15 24.61 -10.36
CA ASN A 473 -1.67 24.24 -9.03
C ASN A 473 -2.63 24.68 -7.92
N ILE A 474 -3.91 24.84 -8.24
CA ILE A 474 -4.93 25.22 -7.26
C ILE A 474 -5.19 24.05 -6.30
N LEU A 475 -5.14 24.35 -5.00
CA LEU A 475 -5.42 23.38 -3.94
C LEU A 475 -6.94 23.12 -3.83
N PRO A 476 -7.35 21.93 -3.34
CA PRO A 476 -8.76 21.60 -3.16
C PRO A 476 -9.47 22.58 -2.23
N ASP A 477 -10.71 22.91 -2.57
CA ASP A 477 -11.56 23.80 -1.80
C ASP A 477 -12.13 23.13 -0.54
N ARG A 478 -12.83 23.91 0.29
CA ARG A 478 -13.44 23.42 1.52
C ARG A 478 -14.38 22.24 1.29
N LEU A 479 -15.14 22.22 0.20
CA LEU A 479 -16.11 21.16 -0.08
C LEU A 479 -15.41 19.85 -0.39
N ALA A 480 -14.30 19.88 -1.14
CA ALA A 480 -13.48 18.69 -1.37
C ALA A 480 -12.97 18.09 -0.06
N TRP A 481 -12.48 18.93 0.86
CA TRP A 481 -12.01 18.49 2.17
C TRP A 481 -13.13 18.00 3.09
N GLU A 482 -14.29 18.67 3.13
CA GLU A 482 -15.44 18.25 3.95
C GLU A 482 -16.08 16.94 3.45
N SER A 483 -16.06 16.71 2.14
CA SER A 483 -16.55 15.46 1.53
C SER A 483 -15.65 14.28 1.91
N ALA A 484 -14.34 14.48 1.93
CA ALA A 484 -13.37 13.42 2.20
C ALA A 484 -13.17 13.17 3.70
N LEU A 485 -12.97 14.25 4.47
CA LEU A 485 -12.73 14.19 5.90
C LEU A 485 -14.07 14.37 6.62
N LYS A 486 -14.72 13.27 6.99
CA LYS A 486 -16.00 13.24 7.74
C LYS A 486 -15.99 14.10 9.03
N TYR A 487 -14.81 14.54 9.49
CA TYR A 487 -14.60 15.41 10.63
C TYR A 487 -13.88 16.70 10.22
N THR A 488 -14.47 17.86 10.51
CA THR A 488 -13.97 19.19 10.12
C THR A 488 -12.71 19.66 10.85
N TRP A 489 -12.32 18.99 11.95
CA TRP A 489 -11.18 19.39 12.79
C TRP A 489 -9.82 18.98 12.22
N THR A 490 -9.79 18.00 11.31
CA THR A 490 -8.57 17.55 10.59
C THR A 490 -8.33 18.30 9.28
N SER A 491 -9.26 19.19 8.95
CA SER A 491 -9.29 19.97 7.73
C SER A 491 -8.32 21.15 7.85
N PRO A 492 -7.40 21.40 6.89
CA PRO A 492 -6.49 22.54 6.93
C PRO A 492 -7.24 23.88 6.75
N TYR A 493 -7.76 24.44 7.84
CA TYR A 493 -8.58 25.68 7.85
C TYR A 493 -7.96 26.84 7.06
N PHE A 494 -6.63 26.98 7.12
CA PHE A 494 -5.91 28.04 6.41
C PHE A 494 -5.94 27.88 4.87
N MET A 495 -6.25 26.70 4.34
CA MET A 495 -6.30 26.47 2.89
C MET A 495 -7.60 26.93 2.23
N TYR A 496 -8.68 27.10 2.99
CA TYR A 496 -10.01 27.43 2.43
C TYR A 496 -10.18 28.88 2.02
N LEU A 497 -9.31 29.76 2.55
CA LEU A 497 -9.51 31.18 2.45
C LEU A 497 -8.21 31.86 1.97
N PRO A 498 -8.24 32.51 0.79
CA PRO A 498 -9.35 32.58 -0.19
C PRO A 498 -9.49 31.31 -1.08
N PRO A 499 -10.66 31.07 -1.70
CA PRO A 499 -10.82 30.07 -2.75
C PRO A 499 -9.81 30.27 -3.88
N GLY A 500 -9.38 29.18 -4.53
CA GLY A 500 -8.37 29.25 -5.58
C GLY A 500 -6.94 29.40 -5.05
N ARG A 501 -6.70 29.12 -3.76
CA ARG A 501 -5.35 29.15 -3.18
C ARG A 501 -4.44 28.19 -3.94
N GLN A 502 -3.31 28.70 -4.41
CA GLN A 502 -2.33 27.90 -5.15
C GLN A 502 -1.31 27.29 -4.21
N LEU A 503 -0.75 26.17 -4.65
CA LEU A 503 0.44 25.56 -4.09
C LEU A 503 1.58 26.59 -4.04
N GLN A 504 2.21 26.71 -2.88
CA GLN A 504 3.25 27.70 -2.63
C GLN A 504 4.65 27.06 -2.69
N PRO A 505 5.69 27.83 -3.04
CA PRO A 505 7.06 27.37 -2.91
C PRO A 505 7.36 26.83 -1.51
N GLN A 506 8.32 25.90 -1.44
CA GLN A 506 8.81 25.36 -0.18
C GLN A 506 9.23 26.50 0.77
N GLN A 507 8.74 26.44 2.01
CA GLN A 507 9.18 27.32 3.10
C GLN A 507 9.74 26.51 4.27
N PRO A 508 9.00 25.54 4.84
CA PRO A 508 9.57 24.53 5.72
C PRO A 508 10.13 23.34 4.95
N SER A 509 11.12 22.68 5.54
CA SER A 509 11.69 21.41 5.08
C SER A 509 11.21 20.25 5.96
N ILE A 510 11.17 19.07 5.36
CA ILE A 510 11.05 17.79 6.08
C ILE A 510 12.43 17.13 6.28
N SER A 511 13.45 17.59 5.55
CA SER A 511 14.82 17.08 5.62
C SER A 511 15.52 17.55 6.91
N LEU A 512 16.36 16.67 7.44
CA LEU A 512 17.20 16.93 8.60
C LEU A 512 18.46 17.76 8.26
N GLU A 513 18.80 17.95 6.97
CA GLU A 513 19.95 18.78 6.55
C GLU A 513 19.78 20.27 6.94
N HIS A 514 18.54 20.74 7.11
CA HIS A 514 18.24 22.14 7.36
C HIS A 514 18.05 22.43 8.85
N GLU A 515 19.15 22.42 9.62
CA GLU A 515 19.18 22.70 11.07
C GLU A 515 18.46 24.01 11.48
N SER A 516 18.35 24.97 10.56
CA SER A 516 17.71 26.28 10.79
C SER A 516 16.18 26.28 10.62
N GLN A 517 15.54 25.19 10.20
CA GLN A 517 14.10 25.13 9.95
C GLN A 517 13.39 24.17 10.91
N LYS A 518 12.24 24.60 11.45
CA LYS A 518 11.37 23.71 12.22
C LYS A 518 10.82 22.63 11.28
N GLN A 519 11.15 21.36 11.55
CA GLN A 519 10.65 20.23 10.77
C GLN A 519 9.11 20.26 10.76
N CYS A 520 8.52 20.06 9.58
CA CYS A 520 7.08 20.00 9.47
C CYS A 520 6.56 18.70 10.10
N GLU A 521 5.64 18.80 11.06
CA GLU A 521 5.10 17.63 11.78
C GLU A 521 3.85 17.05 11.12
N GLU A 522 3.11 17.87 10.38
CA GLU A 522 1.83 17.54 9.76
C GLU A 522 1.86 17.87 8.27
N GLY A 523 1.23 17.01 7.47
CA GLY A 523 1.19 17.16 6.03
C GLY A 523 -0.17 16.84 5.46
N TYR A 524 -0.39 17.33 4.25
CA TYR A 524 -1.60 17.18 3.47
C TYR A 524 -1.23 16.75 2.05
N THR A 525 -2.06 15.90 1.45
CA THR A 525 -1.89 15.43 0.07
C THR A 525 -3.24 15.40 -0.61
N TYR A 526 -3.22 15.40 -1.94
CA TYR A 526 -4.42 15.34 -2.75
C TYR A 526 -4.20 14.47 -3.99
N GLY A 527 -5.21 13.65 -4.28
CA GLY A 527 -5.39 12.98 -5.56
C GLY A 527 -6.88 12.97 -5.91
N THR A 528 -7.23 13.11 -7.19
CA THR A 528 -8.65 13.15 -7.61
C THR A 528 -9.36 11.82 -7.42
N THR A 529 -8.62 10.72 -7.36
CA THR A 529 -9.14 9.36 -7.16
C THR A 529 -8.97 8.84 -5.72
N THR A 530 -8.04 9.41 -4.95
CA THR A 530 -7.76 9.04 -3.55
C THR A 530 -8.30 10.04 -2.53
N ASP A 531 -8.93 11.11 -3.03
CA ASP A 531 -9.41 12.25 -2.25
C ASP A 531 -8.29 13.00 -1.49
N PRO A 532 -8.61 14.17 -0.90
CA PRO A 532 -7.71 14.83 0.04
C PRO A 532 -7.43 13.96 1.27
N ALA A 533 -6.17 13.89 1.69
CA ALA A 533 -5.74 13.17 2.88
C ALA A 533 -4.79 14.01 3.75
N CYS A 534 -4.70 13.64 5.02
CA CYS A 534 -3.82 14.28 5.99
C CYS A 534 -3.05 13.24 6.82
N GLY A 535 -1.94 13.66 7.41
CA GLY A 535 -1.06 12.75 8.12
C GLY A 535 0.04 13.47 8.90
N GLN A 536 0.96 12.69 9.44
CA GLN A 536 2.07 13.18 10.25
C GLN A 536 3.40 12.65 9.73
N PHE A 537 4.42 13.51 9.71
CA PHE A 537 5.78 13.09 9.38
C PHE A 537 6.48 12.49 10.59
N HIS A 538 7.18 11.38 10.37
CA HIS A 538 8.04 10.78 11.37
C HIS A 538 9.41 11.45 11.35
N PRO A 539 10.00 11.76 12.52
CA PRO A 539 11.31 12.39 12.58
C PRO A 539 12.46 11.42 12.24
N PHE A 540 12.21 10.11 12.32
CA PHE A 540 13.16 9.06 12.01
C PHE A 540 12.98 8.59 10.56
N LYS A 541 14.09 8.49 9.82
CA LYS A 541 14.09 7.88 8.48
C LYS A 541 13.97 6.37 8.57
N THR A 542 13.33 5.78 7.59
CA THR A 542 13.13 4.33 7.48
C THR A 542 14.07 3.77 6.42
N ASP A 543 14.78 2.67 6.73
CA ASP A 543 15.45 1.90 5.67
C ASP A 543 14.44 1.00 4.97
N ILE A 544 14.46 0.97 3.64
CA ILE A 544 13.57 0.15 2.84
C ILE A 544 14.30 -0.55 1.72
N LYS A 545 13.79 -1.72 1.34
CA LYS A 545 14.14 -2.42 0.11
C LYS A 545 12.91 -2.47 -0.78
N ILE A 546 13.00 -1.84 -1.95
CA ILE A 546 11.91 -1.83 -2.93
C ILE A 546 12.17 -2.94 -3.94
N LYS A 547 11.17 -3.81 -4.16
CA LYS A 547 11.31 -4.98 -5.05
C LYS A 547 11.65 -4.58 -6.49
N ASP A 548 11.15 -3.43 -6.94
CA ASP A 548 11.35 -2.93 -8.31
C ASP A 548 12.78 -2.50 -8.63
N ASP A 549 13.59 -2.23 -7.60
CA ASP A 549 14.94 -1.71 -7.77
C ASP A 549 15.98 -2.85 -7.72
N GLN A 550 15.55 -4.09 -7.44
CA GLN A 550 16.43 -5.24 -7.20
C GLN A 550 17.32 -5.58 -8.42
N HIS A 551 16.88 -5.28 -9.64
CA HIS A 551 17.66 -5.54 -10.85
C HIS A 551 18.73 -4.47 -11.16
N ILE A 552 18.81 -3.38 -10.39
CA ILE A 552 19.55 -2.17 -10.75
C ILE A 552 20.86 -1.98 -9.96
N GLY A 553 21.12 -2.71 -8.87
CA GLY A 553 22.37 -2.52 -8.13
C GLY A 553 22.67 -3.47 -6.98
N HIS A 554 23.84 -3.25 -6.36
CA HIS A 554 24.41 -4.02 -5.24
C HIS A 554 23.97 -3.53 -3.84
N ASP A 555 23.44 -2.31 -3.73
CA ASP A 555 22.91 -1.73 -2.48
C ASP A 555 21.42 -1.36 -2.69
N PRO A 556 20.50 -2.30 -2.44
CA PRO A 556 19.09 -2.11 -2.72
C PRO A 556 18.37 -1.31 -1.63
N VAL A 557 19.08 -0.87 -0.59
CA VAL A 557 18.49 -0.20 0.57
C VAL A 557 18.49 1.32 0.37
N SER A 558 17.33 1.95 0.54
CA SER A 558 17.20 3.40 0.58
C SER A 558 16.70 3.88 1.95
N SER A 559 17.10 5.10 2.33
CA SER A 559 16.71 5.74 3.59
C SER A 559 15.68 6.83 3.34
N GLU A 560 14.41 6.55 3.63
CA GLU A 560 13.29 7.41 3.24
C GLU A 560 12.68 8.17 4.42
N TYR A 561 12.12 9.35 4.13
CA TYR A 561 11.24 10.05 5.06
C TYR A 561 9.85 9.44 5.04
N LEU A 562 9.29 9.23 6.23
CA LEU A 562 8.01 8.55 6.39
C LEU A 562 6.90 9.56 6.74
N PHE A 563 5.80 9.48 5.98
CA PHE A 563 4.56 10.19 6.21
C PHE A 563 3.46 9.19 6.56
N GLN A 564 2.99 9.21 7.80
CA GLN A 564 1.87 8.39 8.23
C GLN A 564 0.56 9.08 7.86
N MET A 565 -0.05 8.58 6.79
CA MET A 565 -1.31 9.07 6.25
C MET A 565 -2.49 8.42 6.96
N ARG A 566 -3.39 9.24 7.51
CA ARG A 566 -4.60 8.73 8.15
C ARG A 566 -5.53 8.13 7.12
N LYS A 567 -6.02 6.92 7.38
CA LYS A 567 -7.00 6.30 6.50
C LYS A 567 -8.38 6.94 6.70
N GLN A 568 -8.81 7.74 5.73
CA GLN A 568 -10.12 8.42 5.76
C GLN A 568 -11.16 7.78 4.82
N GLY A 569 -10.85 6.62 4.23
CA GLY A 569 -11.72 5.99 3.24
C GLY A 569 -11.09 4.79 2.52
N ARG A 570 -11.49 4.60 1.26
CA ARG A 570 -10.95 3.55 0.37
C ARG A 570 -9.55 3.91 -0.15
N ASP A 571 -8.84 2.83 -0.46
CA ASP A 571 -7.64 2.74 -1.30
C ASP A 571 -6.32 3.27 -0.73
N GLU A 572 -5.25 2.65 -1.24
CA GLU A 572 -3.84 2.98 -1.01
C GLU A 572 -3.52 4.35 -1.67
N PRO A 573 -2.68 5.19 -1.05
CA PRO A 573 -2.24 6.44 -1.66
C PRO A 573 -1.50 6.19 -2.99
N PHE A 574 -1.91 6.88 -4.05
CA PHE A 574 -1.19 6.83 -5.32
C PHE A 574 0.08 7.67 -5.25
N ALA A 575 1.17 7.09 -5.74
CA ALA A 575 2.40 7.80 -6.00
C ALA A 575 2.20 8.95 -6.98
N GLY A 576 3.09 9.93 -6.90
CA GLY A 576 3.18 11.08 -7.78
C GLY A 576 2.58 12.33 -7.15
N SER A 577 1.69 12.20 -6.16
CA SER A 577 1.12 13.34 -5.45
C SER A 577 2.17 14.17 -4.70
N ILE A 578 1.89 15.44 -4.49
CA ILE A 578 2.69 16.32 -3.64
C ILE A 578 2.14 16.32 -2.22
N VAL A 579 3.05 16.28 -1.24
CA VAL A 579 2.74 16.59 0.16
C VAL A 579 3.04 18.06 0.44
N PHE A 580 2.13 18.75 1.11
CA PHE A 580 2.23 20.17 1.44
C PHE A 580 1.84 20.45 2.90
N ASP A 581 2.30 21.57 3.45
CA ASP A 581 2.00 21.99 4.82
C ASP A 581 0.62 22.67 4.92
N LYS A 582 0.20 23.05 6.14
CA LYS A 582 -1.09 23.73 6.37
C LYS A 582 -1.28 25.06 5.63
N ARG A 583 -0.21 25.65 5.08
CA ARG A 583 -0.21 26.91 4.32
C ARG A 583 -0.15 26.66 2.81
N GLY A 584 -0.10 25.40 2.37
CA GLY A 584 0.04 25.01 0.97
C GLY A 584 1.48 25.05 0.47
N CYS A 585 2.48 25.16 1.33
CA CYS A 585 3.89 25.10 0.91
C CYS A 585 4.27 23.66 0.61
N VAL A 586 4.89 23.42 -0.55
CA VAL A 586 5.36 22.08 -0.92
C VAL A 586 6.40 21.57 0.07
N LEU A 587 6.25 20.32 0.50
CA LEU A 587 7.17 19.60 1.38
C LEU A 587 7.95 18.51 0.62
N GLY A 588 7.27 17.75 -0.23
CA GLY A 588 7.92 16.63 -0.92
C GLY A 588 7.03 15.92 -1.92
N LEU A 589 7.65 15.02 -2.68
CA LEU A 589 7.02 14.14 -3.65
C LEU A 589 6.70 12.80 -3.00
N LEU A 590 5.42 12.46 -2.95
CA LEU A 590 4.92 11.23 -2.34
C LEU A 590 5.17 10.07 -3.29
N SER A 591 6.05 9.16 -2.89
CA SER A 591 6.10 7.81 -3.43
C SER A 591 5.05 6.95 -2.72
N ARG A 592 5.01 5.66 -2.99
CA ARG A 592 4.16 4.74 -2.24
C ARG A 592 4.78 4.32 -0.92
N GLY A 593 4.14 3.37 -0.25
CA GLY A 593 4.62 2.82 0.99
C GLY A 593 3.95 1.50 1.29
N LEU A 594 3.72 1.22 2.57
CA LEU A 594 3.05 0.00 3.00
C LEU A 594 2.09 0.32 4.14
N GLN A 595 1.18 -0.63 4.38
CA GLN A 595 0.32 -0.63 5.53
C GLN A 595 0.85 -1.71 6.48
N PRO A 596 1.29 -1.37 7.70
CA PRO A 596 1.59 -2.39 8.71
C PRO A 596 0.38 -3.31 8.89
N GLN A 597 0.63 -4.60 9.14
CA GLN A 597 -0.44 -5.57 9.31
C GLN A 597 -1.39 -5.11 10.43
N ASN A 598 -2.70 -5.24 10.19
CA ASN A 598 -3.78 -4.85 11.10
C ASN A 598 -3.81 -3.36 11.49
N ALA A 599 -3.02 -2.48 10.86
CA ALA A 599 -3.05 -1.05 11.15
C ALA A 599 -4.19 -0.34 10.39
N GLY A 600 -4.74 0.70 11.00
CA GLY A 600 -5.70 1.58 10.32
C GLY A 600 -5.05 2.47 9.26
N ASP A 601 -3.85 2.99 9.53
CA ASP A 601 -3.18 4.04 8.74
C ASP A 601 -2.13 3.48 7.77
N PHE A 602 -1.90 4.20 6.67
CA PHE A 602 -0.82 3.93 5.73
C PHE A 602 0.43 4.70 6.13
N HIS A 603 1.61 4.10 5.95
CA HIS A 603 2.84 4.88 5.92
C HIS A 603 3.35 4.95 4.49
N VAL A 604 3.71 6.14 4.05
CA VAL A 604 4.24 6.38 2.69
C VAL A 604 5.57 7.10 2.76
N TYR A 605 6.36 6.91 1.71
CA TYR A 605 7.67 7.51 1.58
C TYR A 605 7.57 8.83 0.83
N VAL A 606 8.30 9.84 1.30
CA VAL A 606 8.25 11.18 0.72
C VAL A 606 9.67 11.65 0.44
N THR A 607 9.97 11.96 -0.82
CA THR A 607 11.25 12.58 -1.18
C THR A 607 11.13 14.10 -0.96
N PRO A 608 12.00 14.72 -0.14
CA PRO A 608 11.97 16.17 0.07
C PRO A 608 12.10 16.95 -1.25
N ILE A 609 11.25 17.97 -1.44
CA ILE A 609 11.12 18.66 -2.74
C ILE A 609 12.40 19.39 -3.14
N GLU A 610 13.18 19.88 -2.17
CA GLU A 610 14.46 20.52 -2.38
C GLU A 610 15.48 19.58 -3.03
N HIS A 611 15.45 18.27 -2.68
CA HIS A 611 16.33 17.29 -3.29
C HIS A 611 15.90 16.98 -4.73
N VAL A 612 14.58 16.91 -4.97
CA VAL A 612 14.01 16.77 -6.32
C VAL A 612 14.46 17.94 -7.22
N PHE A 613 14.28 19.18 -6.75
CA PHE A 613 14.65 20.39 -7.50
C PHE A 613 16.16 20.53 -7.71
N ARG A 614 16.97 20.20 -6.68
CA ARG A 614 18.43 20.14 -6.78
C ARG A 614 18.86 19.16 -7.85
N HIS A 615 18.30 17.95 -7.83
CA HIS A 615 18.64 16.91 -8.81
C HIS A 615 18.26 17.26 -10.24
N ILE A 616 17.08 17.86 -10.47
CA ILE A 616 16.66 18.30 -11.81
C ILE A 616 17.69 19.26 -12.42
N LYS A 617 18.20 20.21 -11.63
CA LYS A 617 19.24 21.14 -12.08
C LYS A 617 20.55 20.42 -12.39
N GLU A 618 21.04 19.59 -11.45
CA GLU A 618 22.31 18.89 -11.57
C GLU A 618 22.34 17.89 -12.74
N SER A 619 21.27 17.12 -12.92
CA SER A 619 21.15 16.11 -13.99
C SER A 619 21.00 16.71 -15.40
N SER A 620 20.63 17.99 -15.49
CA SER A 620 20.46 18.68 -16.77
C SER A 620 21.77 19.06 -17.48
N ASN A 621 22.92 18.90 -16.82
CA ASN A 621 24.24 19.30 -17.30
C ASN A 621 24.29 20.78 -17.76
N GLY A 622 23.67 21.67 -16.99
CA GLY A 622 23.62 23.11 -17.24
C GLY A 622 22.52 23.59 -18.18
N LYS A 623 21.68 22.69 -18.73
CA LYS A 623 20.51 23.08 -19.54
C LYS A 623 19.41 23.75 -18.71
N ILE A 624 19.28 23.35 -17.45
CA ILE A 624 18.32 23.90 -16.49
C ILE A 624 19.10 24.69 -15.45
N VAL A 625 18.81 26.00 -15.35
CA VAL A 625 19.50 26.90 -14.42
C VAL A 625 18.69 27.21 -13.17
N ASP A 626 17.37 27.09 -13.25
CA ASP A 626 16.48 27.35 -12.12
C ASP A 626 15.18 26.54 -12.23
N ILE A 627 14.51 26.33 -11.08
CA ILE A 627 13.25 25.60 -10.98
C ILE A 627 12.41 26.15 -9.82
N ARG A 628 11.11 26.26 -10.03
CA ARG A 628 10.15 26.68 -9.01
C ARG A 628 8.79 26.02 -9.19
N VAL A 629 7.99 26.02 -8.14
CA VAL A 629 6.55 25.66 -8.25
C VAL A 629 5.87 26.68 -9.17
N ALA A 630 5.15 26.19 -10.18
CA ALA A 630 4.43 27.07 -11.09
C ALA A 630 3.37 27.86 -10.31
N GLN A 631 3.31 29.17 -10.54
CA GLN A 631 2.23 30.03 -10.06
C GLN A 631 1.36 30.38 -11.25
N ASP A 632 0.08 30.05 -11.19
CA ASP A 632 -0.85 30.45 -12.23
C ASP A 632 -1.15 31.94 -12.04
N GLN A 633 -1.14 32.74 -13.12
CA GLN A 633 -1.50 34.15 -13.01
C GLN A 633 -2.96 34.23 -12.55
N SER A 634 -3.19 34.90 -11.41
CA SER A 634 -4.54 35.17 -10.91
C SER A 634 -5.31 35.95 -11.97
N SER A 635 -6.32 35.33 -12.56
CA SER A 635 -7.30 35.98 -13.42
C SER A 635 -8.20 36.94 -12.66
#